data_AF-A0A820LWL0-F1
#
_entry.id   AF-A0A820LWL0-F1
#
_cell.length_a   1.000
_cell.length_b   1.000
_cell.length_c   1.000
_cell.angle_alpha   90.00
_cell.angle_beta   90.00
_cell.angle_gamma   90.00
#
_symmetry.space_group_name_H-M   'P 1'
#
loop_
_entity.id
_entity.type
_entity.pdbx_description
1 polymer ?
#
loop_
_entity_poly.entity_id
_entity_poly.type
_entity_poly.pdbx_seq_one_letter_code
_entity_poly.pdbx_strand_id
1 'polypeptide(L)' 'DLAKIQVPTLMIGGTFDTMDPEHMKWMAKEVKQGSVLICPNGSHCSMWDDQEHYFPGLIQFIQSVDKGEKPKPIIQV' A
#
# COMPACT_ATOMS: atom_id res chain seq x y z
N ASP A 1 8.27 -16.57 0.71
CA ASP A 1 8.58 -16.61 -0.74
C ASP A 1 8.14 -15.32 -1.46
N LEU A 2 8.27 -14.16 -0.80
CA LEU A 2 7.78 -12.87 -1.33
C LEU A 2 8.61 -12.38 -2.52
N ALA A 3 9.91 -12.68 -2.53
CA ALA A 3 10.82 -12.33 -3.62
C ALA A 3 10.46 -12.98 -4.98
N LYS A 4 9.60 -14.01 -5.00
CA LYS A 4 9.11 -14.62 -6.25
C LYS A 4 7.95 -13.86 -6.88
N ILE A 5 7.29 -12.95 -6.15
CA ILE A 5 6.23 -12.11 -6.69
C ILE A 5 6.85 -11.10 -7.67
N GLN A 6 6.46 -11.21 -8.94
CA GLN A 6 6.99 -10.36 -10.02
C GLN A 6 6.00 -9.28 -10.46
N VAL A 7 4.72 -9.40 -10.12
CA VAL A 7 3.70 -8.41 -10.47
C VAL A 7 3.75 -7.23 -9.50
N PRO A 8 3.45 -5.99 -9.97
CA PRO A 8 3.28 -4.84 -9.08
C PRO A 8 2.32 -5.18 -7.95
N THR A 9 2.73 -4.91 -6.71
CA THR A 9 1.96 -5.29 -5.51
C THR A 9 1.81 -4.09 -4.60
N LEU A 10 0.59 -3.75 -4.23
CA LEU A 10 0.29 -2.72 -3.25
C LEU A 10 -0.14 -3.38 -1.93
N MET A 11 0.47 -2.94 -0.83
CA MET A 11 0.05 -3.25 0.53
C MET A 11 -0.61 -2.03 1.11
N ILE A 12 -1.83 -2.17 1.62
CA ILE A 12 -2.57 -1.06 2.26
C ILE A 12 -2.88 -1.47 3.68
N GLY A 13 -2.66 -0.58 4.64
CA GLY A 13 -3.18 -0.75 5.98
C GLY A 13 -3.28 0.56 6.74
N GLY A 14 -3.81 0.50 7.96
CA GLY A 14 -4.08 1.67 8.79
C GLY A 14 -3.09 1.83 9.93
N THR A 15 -2.86 3.08 10.36
CA THR A 15 -2.03 3.38 11.55
C THR A 15 -2.59 2.76 12.83
N PHE A 16 -3.92 2.60 12.93
CA PHE A 16 -4.61 2.03 14.08
C PHE A 16 -5.07 0.58 13.84
N ASP A 17 -4.49 -0.11 12.86
CA ASP A 17 -4.74 -1.53 12.63
C ASP A 17 -4.03 -2.38 13.69
N THR A 18 -4.56 -3.57 13.93
CA THR A 18 -3.86 -4.65 14.64
C THR A 18 -2.62 -5.16 13.90
N MET A 19 -2.54 -4.90 12.59
CA MET A 19 -1.37 -5.15 11.76
C MET A 19 -0.37 -3.99 11.87
N ASP A 20 0.85 -4.27 12.33
CA ASP A 20 1.91 -3.27 12.47
C ASP A 20 2.27 -2.60 11.12
N PRO A 21 2.13 -1.27 10.97
CA PRO A 21 2.54 -0.54 9.78
C PRO A 21 3.99 -0.77 9.37
N GLU A 22 4.91 -0.96 10.31
CA GLU A 22 6.32 -1.25 10.01
C GLU A 22 6.50 -2.64 9.40
N HIS A 23 5.68 -3.61 9.82
CA HIS A 23 5.67 -4.93 9.21
C HIS A 23 5.15 -4.87 7.77
N MET A 24 4.14 -4.05 7.48
CA MET A 24 3.66 -3.82 6.11
C MET A 24 4.72 -3.16 5.22
N LYS A 25 5.46 -2.18 5.75
CA LYS A 25 6.61 -1.58 5.05
C LYS A 25 7.72 -2.60 4.78
N TRP A 26 8.00 -3.50 5.72
CA TRP A 26 8.96 -4.59 5.51
C TRP A 26 8.49 -5.54 4.42
N MET A 27 7.24 -6.01 4.47
CA MET A 27 6.70 -6.91 3.44
C MET A 27 6.78 -6.28 2.04
N ALA A 28 6.52 -4.98 1.91
CA ALA A 28 6.61 -4.28 0.63
C ALA A 28 8.05 -4.24 0.09
N LYS A 29 9.06 -4.19 0.97
CA LYS A 29 10.48 -4.27 0.58
C LYS A 29 10.89 -5.67 0.11
N GLU A 30 10.28 -6.71 0.68
CA GLU A 30 10.56 -8.10 0.29
C GLU A 30 9.98 -8.48 -1.08
N VAL A 31 9.01 -7.72 -1.58
CA VAL A 31 8.43 -7.87 -2.92
C VAL A 31 9.22 -7.03 -3.92
N LYS A 32 9.65 -7.62 -5.05
CA LYS A 32 10.48 -6.95 -6.07
C LYS A 32 9.89 -5.64 -6.61
N GLN A 33 8.55 -5.57 -6.71
CA GLN A 33 7.79 -4.42 -7.17
C GLN A 33 6.73 -4.04 -6.12
N GLY A 34 7.11 -4.05 -4.85
CA GLY A 34 6.22 -3.71 -3.75
C GLY A 34 6.04 -2.22 -3.54
N SER A 35 4.83 -1.83 -3.21
CA SER A 35 4.42 -0.49 -2.77
C SER A 35 3.63 -0.62 -1.49
N VAL A 36 3.65 0.41 -0.66
CA VAL A 36 2.90 0.48 0.59
C VAL A 36 2.10 1.77 0.62
N LEU A 37 0.90 1.72 1.20
CA LEU A 37 0.04 2.85 1.53
C LEU A 37 -0.38 2.67 3.00
N ILE A 38 -0.04 3.65 3.84
CA ILE A 38 -0.51 3.68 5.23
C ILE A 38 -1.58 4.76 5.34
N CYS A 39 -2.77 4.36 5.77
CA CYS A 39 -3.90 5.24 6.00
C CYS A 39 -3.75 5.84 7.42
N PRO A 40 -3.47 7.15 7.55
CA PRO A 40 -3.09 7.76 8.83
C PRO A 40 -4.22 7.69 9.87
N ASN A 41 -5.48 7.74 9.43
CA ASN A 41 -6.66 7.70 10.28
C ASN A 41 -7.35 6.33 10.29
N GLY A 42 -6.88 5.39 9.46
CA GLY A 42 -7.50 4.09 9.25
C GLY A 42 -7.14 3.05 10.31
N SER A 43 -8.05 2.11 10.53
CA SER A 43 -7.80 0.87 11.25
C SER A 43 -7.86 -0.32 10.26
N HIS A 44 -8.30 -1.49 10.71
CA HIS A 44 -8.36 -2.71 9.91
C HIS A 44 -9.19 -2.58 8.64
N CYS A 45 -10.20 -1.70 8.68
CA CYS A 45 -11.12 -1.43 7.58
C CYS A 45 -10.87 -0.04 6.98
N SER A 46 -9.61 0.26 6.63
CA SER A 46 -9.16 1.53 6.04
C SER A 46 -10.01 2.02 4.85
N MET A 47 -10.62 1.11 4.10
CA MET A 47 -11.55 1.45 3.00
C MET A 47 -12.89 2.06 3.46
N TRP A 48 -13.19 2.04 4.76
CA TRP A 48 -14.41 2.58 5.35
C TRP A 48 -14.12 3.76 6.28
N ASP A 49 -13.13 3.62 7.16
CA ASP A 49 -12.80 4.61 8.19
C ASP A 49 -11.79 5.68 7.73
N ASP A 50 -11.06 5.45 6.63
CA ASP A 50 -10.10 6.40 6.06
C ASP A 50 -10.13 6.44 4.52
N GLN A 51 -11.33 6.66 3.98
CA GLN A 51 -11.60 6.70 2.54
C GLN A 51 -10.81 7.78 1.80
N GLU A 52 -10.55 8.90 2.48
CA GLU A 52 -9.83 10.05 1.94
C GLU A 52 -8.36 9.72 1.59
N HIS A 53 -7.76 8.72 2.24
CA HIS A 53 -6.41 8.25 1.91
C HIS A 53 -6.44 6.93 1.14
N TYR A 54 -7.37 6.02 1.47
CA TYR A 54 -7.45 4.70 0.85
C TYR A 54 -7.69 4.77 -0.67
N PHE A 55 -8.75 5.46 -1.10
CA PHE A 55 -9.13 5.46 -2.51
C PHE A 55 -8.17 6.24 -3.40
N PRO A 56 -7.69 7.45 -3.05
CA PRO A 56 -6.72 8.15 -3.88
C PRO A 56 -5.43 7.35 -4.07
N GLY A 57 -4.91 6.72 -3.01
CA GLY A 57 -3.72 5.88 -3.10
C GLY A 57 -3.93 4.62 -3.96
N LEU A 58 -5.07 3.94 -3.79
CA LEU A 58 -5.45 2.78 -4.61
C LEU A 58 -5.60 3.15 -6.10
N ILE A 59 -6.31 4.24 -6.40
CA ILE A 59 -6.53 4.71 -7.78
C ILE A 59 -5.20 5.08 -8.43
N GLN A 60 -4.33 5.82 -7.72
CA GLN A 60 -3.00 6.17 -8.22
C GLN A 60 -2.19 4.92 -8.57
N PHE A 61 -2.19 3.91 -7.71
CA PHE A 61 -1.50 2.65 -7.98
C PHE A 61 -2.01 1.98 -9.25
N ILE A 62 -3.33 1.83 -9.40
CA ILE A 62 -3.95 1.20 -10.58
C ILE A 62 -3.57 1.95 -11.85
N GLN A 63 -3.67 3.28 -11.85
CA GLN A 63 -3.32 4.11 -13.01
C GLN A 63 -1.83 4.05 -13.36
N SER A 64 -0.93 3.98 -12.38
CA SER A 64 0.50 3.81 -12.64
C SER A 64 0.80 2.45 -13.26
N VAL A 65 0.17 1.38 -12.76
CA VAL A 65 0.31 0.03 -13.34
C VAL A 65 -0.19 0.00 -14.79
N ASP A 66 -1.35 0.60 -15.06
CA ASP A 66 -1.95 0.67 -16.41
C ASP A 66 -1.02 1.38 -17.42
N LYS A 67 -0.31 2.42 -16.97
CA LYS A 67 0.68 3.15 -17.78
C LYS A 67 2.03 2.44 -17.93
N GLY A 68 2.24 1.30 -17.27
CA GLY A 68 3.55 0.65 -17.19
C GLY A 68 4.59 1.43 -16.38
N GLU A 69 4.13 2.38 -15.56
CA GLU A 69 4.99 3.16 -14.66
C GLU A 69 5.24 2.38 -13.38
N LYS A 70 6.43 2.57 -12.78
CA LYS A 70 6.65 2.08 -11.41
C LYS A 70 5.77 2.89 -10.46
N PRO A 71 4.84 2.25 -9.71
CA PRO A 71 4.05 2.96 -8.71
C PRO A 71 5.00 3.65 -7.73
N LYS A 72 4.86 4.98 -7.59
CA LYS A 72 5.66 5.75 -6.64
C LYS A 72 5.38 5.24 -5.22
N PRO A 73 6.37 5.20 -4.31
CA PRO A 73 6.10 4.83 -2.92
C PRO A 73 5.16 5.87 -2.30
N ILE A 74 3.91 5.49 -2.06
CA ILE A 74 2.95 6.37 -1.39
C ILE A 74 3.18 6.24 0.11
N ILE A 75 4.21 6.94 0.60
CA ILE A 75 4.38 7.19 2.02
C ILE A 75 3.68 8.52 2.29
N GLN A 76 2.47 8.49 2.83
CA GLN A 76 1.94 9.62 3.58
C GLN A 76 2.16 9.32 5.05
N VAL A 77 2.94 10.20 5.68
CA VAL A 77 3.12 10.32 7.14
C VAL A 77 1.87 10.87 7.76
#